data_AF-A0A3N5UH61-F1
#
_entry.id   AF-A0A3N5UH61-F1
#
_cell.length_a   1.000
_cell.length_b   1.000
_cell.length_c   1.000
_cell.angle_alpha   90.00
_cell.angle_beta   90.00
_cell.angle_gamma   90.00
#
_symmetry.space_group_name_H-M   'P 1'
#
loop_
_entity.id
_entity.type
_entity.pdbx_description
1 polymer ?
#
loop_
_entity_poly.entity_id
_entity_poly.type
_entity_poly.pdbx_seq_one_letter_code
_entity_poly.pdbx_strand_id
1 'polypeptide(L)'
;MRPNIKLILLYSLAAGLLAALTSPIPGTSLLLTGLEILMVVHLAKKNHFDLTLKTLGFSATALWGISSVLKDAGLELLRFAPVLGWAAGVIVAVLFVFFLGILANLYFSK
;
A
#
# COMPACT_ATOMS: atom_id res chain seq x y z
N MET A 1 -11.80 -19.82 9.06
CA MET A 1 -10.73 -19.30 8.16
C MET A 1 -9.75 -18.50 8.99
N ARG A 2 -8.44 -18.75 8.90
CA ARG A 2 -7.44 -17.99 9.66
C ARG A 2 -7.10 -16.71 8.89
N PRO A 3 -7.37 -15.51 9.41
CA PRO A 3 -7.00 -14.29 8.71
C PRO A 3 -5.48 -14.25 8.55
N ASN A 4 -5.01 -13.88 7.36
CA ASN A 4 -3.59 -13.73 7.06
C ASN A 4 -3.00 -12.44 7.67
N ILE A 5 -3.43 -12.11 8.91
CA ILE A 5 -3.11 -10.88 9.64
C ILE A 5 -1.59 -10.70 9.78
N LYS A 6 -0.84 -11.78 10.01
CA LYS A 6 0.62 -11.74 10.13
C LYS A 6 1.28 -11.22 8.85
N LEU A 7 0.72 -11.59 7.70
CA LEU A 7 1.24 -11.22 6.39
C LEU A 7 0.92 -9.75 6.10
N ILE A 8 -0.31 -9.31 6.39
CA ILE A 8 -0.73 -7.91 6.29
C ILE A 8 0.14 -7.01 7.18
N LEU A 9 0.35 -7.40 8.44
CA LEU A 9 1.21 -6.67 9.37
C LEU A 9 2.66 -6.55 8.86
N LEU A 10 3.21 -7.62 8.28
CA LEU A 10 4.55 -7.61 7.71
C LEU A 10 4.67 -6.59 6.56
N TYR A 11 3.71 -6.60 5.63
CA TYR A 11 3.69 -5.63 4.53
C TYR A 11 3.43 -4.20 5.02
N SER A 12 2.61 -4.02 6.06
CA SER A 12 2.36 -2.70 6.65
C SER A 12 3.61 -2.13 7.32
N LEU A 13 4.36 -2.96 8.04
CA LEU A 13 5.66 -2.59 8.62
C LEU A 13 6.69 -2.27 7.54
N ALA A 14 6.75 -3.09 6.48
CA ALA A 14 7.62 -2.85 5.34
C ALA A 14 7.27 -1.54 4.62
N ALA A 15 5.98 -1.20 4.51
CA ALA A 15 5.52 0.06 3.95
C ALA A 15 5.95 1.25 4.80
N GLY A 16 5.82 1.15 6.13
CA GLY A 16 6.31 2.16 7.06
C GLY A 16 7.81 2.37 6.97
N LEU A 17 8.59 1.28 6.92
CA LEU A 17 10.04 1.33 6.75
C LEU A 17 10.43 1.94 5.39
N LEU A 18 9.78 1.52 4.31
CA LEU A 18 10.00 2.09 2.97
C LEU A 18 9.67 3.58 2.95
N ALA A 19 8.53 3.98 3.51
CA ALA A 19 8.15 5.37 3.62
C ALA A 19 9.17 6.16 4.46
N ALA A 20 9.60 5.66 5.61
CA ALA A 20 10.56 6.35 6.47
C ALA A 20 11.91 6.57 5.76
N LEU A 21 12.40 5.54 5.07
CA LEU A 21 13.69 5.58 4.39
C LEU A 21 13.68 6.37 3.08
N THR A 22 12.52 6.49 2.43
CA THR A 22 12.44 7.07 1.10
C THR A 22 11.59 8.34 1.02
N SER A 23 10.90 8.76 2.08
CA SER A 23 9.87 9.83 2.02
C SER A 23 10.31 11.23 1.52
N PRO A 24 11.59 11.66 1.48
CA PRO A 24 11.91 12.88 0.73
C PRO A 24 12.27 12.62 -0.75
N ILE A 25 12.29 11.37 -1.21
CA ILE A 25 12.70 10.97 -2.55
C ILE A 25 11.48 10.93 -3.49
N PRO A 26 11.51 11.68 -4.62
CA PRO A 26 10.51 11.56 -5.67
C PRO A 26 10.48 10.12 -6.21
N GLY A 27 9.35 9.42 -6.06
CA GLY A 27 9.18 8.04 -6.54
C GLY A 27 8.87 7.00 -5.46
N THR A 28 8.94 7.35 -4.18
CA THR A 28 8.50 6.49 -3.06
C THR A 28 7.11 5.90 -3.24
N SER A 29 6.18 6.68 -3.77
CA SER A 29 4.81 6.23 -4.05
C SER A 29 4.77 5.03 -5.00
N LEU A 30 5.68 4.95 -5.98
CA LEU A 30 5.76 3.80 -6.89
C LEU A 30 6.29 2.55 -6.19
N LEU A 31 7.27 2.71 -5.29
CA LEU A 31 7.79 1.60 -4.48
C LEU A 31 6.72 1.07 -3.52
N LEU A 32 5.97 1.97 -2.86
CA LEU A 32 4.84 1.62 -2.01
C LEU A 32 3.72 0.94 -2.82
N THR A 33 3.38 1.48 -3.98
CA THR A 33 2.39 0.87 -4.89
C THR A 33 2.82 -0.53 -5.33
N GLY A 34 4.11 -0.72 -5.66
CA GLY A 34 4.66 -2.03 -5.98
C GLY A 34 4.54 -3.01 -4.82
N LEU A 35 4.84 -2.56 -3.60
CA LEU A 35 4.69 -3.35 -2.37
C LEU A 35 3.22 -3.74 -2.12
N GLU A 36 2.29 -2.82 -2.34
CA GLU A 36 0.85 -3.05 -2.22
C GLU A 36 0.35 -4.10 -3.21
N ILE A 37 0.75 -3.99 -4.48
CA ILE A 37 0.42 -4.99 -5.51
C ILE A 37 0.99 -6.35 -5.12
N LEU A 38 2.24 -6.41 -4.66
CA LEU A 38 2.86 -7.65 -4.18
C LEU A 38 2.08 -8.26 -3.01
N MET A 39 1.65 -7.45 -2.05
CA MET A 39 0.83 -7.90 -0.92
C MET A 39 -0.50 -8.49 -1.42
N VAL A 40 -1.21 -7.80 -2.32
CA VAL A 40 -2.49 -8.26 -2.88
C VAL A 40 -2.32 -9.58 -3.64
N VAL A 41 -1.29 -9.68 -4.49
CA VAL A 41 -0.99 -10.91 -5.23
C VAL A 41 -0.66 -12.07 -4.28
N HIS A 42 0.13 -11.79 -3.24
CA HIS A 42 0.52 -12.80 -2.26
C HIS A 42 -0.70 -13.28 -1.44
N LEU A 43 -1.58 -12.37 -1.02
CA LEU A 43 -2.84 -12.68 -0.34
C LEU A 43 -3.79 -13.51 -1.20
N ALA A 44 -3.92 -13.18 -2.49
CA ALA A 44 -4.77 -13.93 -3.40
C ALA A 44 -4.25 -15.36 -3.62
N LYS A 45 -2.94 -15.53 -3.89
CA LYS A 45 -2.31 -16.85 -4.02
C LYS A 45 -2.48 -17.68 -2.76
N LYS A 46 -2.36 -17.06 -1.58
CA LYS A 46 -2.47 -17.75 -0.29
C LYS A 46 -3.91 -18.18 0.04
N ASN A 47 -4.90 -17.46 -0.46
CA ASN A 47 -6.31 -17.83 -0.33
C ASN A 47 -6.82 -18.68 -1.52
N HIS A 48 -5.93 -19.17 -2.40
CA HIS A 48 -6.29 -19.95 -3.60
C HIS A 48 -7.27 -19.23 -4.56
N PHE A 49 -7.25 -17.90 -4.55
CA PHE A 49 -8.13 -17.10 -5.39
C PHE A 49 -7.54 -16.96 -6.79
N ASP A 50 -8.34 -17.27 -7.82
CA ASP A 50 -7.90 -17.24 -9.21
C ASP A 50 -7.77 -15.78 -9.69
N LEU A 51 -6.52 -15.31 -9.81
CA LEU A 51 -6.21 -13.94 -10.21
C LEU A 51 -6.24 -13.81 -11.73
N THR A 52 -7.41 -13.57 -12.30
CA THR A 52 -7.51 -13.18 -13.71
C THR A 52 -6.74 -11.87 -13.95
N LEU A 53 -5.88 -11.82 -14.97
CA LEU A 53 -5.05 -10.63 -15.30
C LEU A 53 -5.85 -9.33 -15.42
N LYS A 54 -7.12 -9.41 -15.84
CA LYS A 54 -8.03 -8.24 -15.91
C LYS A 54 -8.29 -7.62 -14.54
N THR A 55 -8.50 -8.44 -13.52
CA THR A 55 -8.77 -7.99 -12.14
C THR A 55 -7.51 -7.41 -11.51
N LEU A 56 -6.35 -8.01 -11.79
CA LEU A 56 -5.05 -7.50 -11.39
C LEU A 56 -4.72 -6.15 -12.05
N GLY A 57 -4.98 -6.02 -13.35
CA GLY A 57 -4.82 -4.77 -14.10
C GLY A 57 -5.72 -3.66 -13.58
N PHE A 58 -7.01 -3.95 -13.32
CA PHE A 58 -7.93 -2.95 -12.77
C PHE A 58 -7.54 -2.50 -11.35
N SER A 59 -7.11 -3.45 -10.52
CA SER A 59 -6.58 -3.16 -9.18
C SER A 59 -5.32 -2.31 -9.23
N ALA A 60 -4.40 -2.62 -10.16
CA ALA A 60 -3.17 -1.86 -10.37
C ALA A 60 -3.45 -0.43 -10.87
N THR A 61 -4.42 -0.24 -11.76
CA THR A 61 -4.83 1.10 -12.23
C THR A 61 -5.51 1.90 -11.13
N ALA A 62 -6.37 1.26 -10.33
CA ALA A 62 -7.01 1.92 -9.18
C ALA A 62 -5.98 2.30 -8.11
N LEU A 63 -5.04 1.41 -7.79
CA LEU A 63 -3.92 1.68 -6.90
C LEU A 63 -3.03 2.81 -7.44
N TRP A 64 -2.71 2.79 -8.73
CA TRP A 64 -1.95 3.85 -9.37
C TRP A 64 -2.65 5.21 -9.28
N GLY A 65 -3.97 5.25 -9.54
CA GLY A 65 -4.78 6.47 -9.45
C GLY A 65 -4.94 6.99 -8.02
N ILE A 66 -5.01 6.12 -7.03
CA ILE A 66 -5.00 6.53 -5.62
C ILE A 66 -3.60 7.03 -5.24
N SER A 67 -2.53 6.38 -5.72
CA SER A 67 -1.16 6.78 -5.43
C SER A 67 -0.80 8.16 -5.99
N SER A 68 -1.33 8.53 -7.16
CA SER A 68 -1.07 9.84 -7.77
C SER A 68 -1.73 10.96 -6.98
N VAL A 69 -2.99 10.78 -6.58
CA VAL A 69 -3.71 11.75 -5.74
C VAL A 69 -3.04 11.91 -4.38
N LEU A 70 -2.60 10.80 -3.77
CA LEU A 70 -1.89 10.84 -2.48
C LEU A 70 -0.52 11.51 -2.59
N LYS A 71 0.16 11.36 -3.74
CA LYS A 71 1.45 12.00 -4.03
C LYS A 71 1.32 13.51 -4.16
N ASP A 72 0.28 13.99 -4.83
CA ASP A 72 -0.01 15.43 -4.94
C ASP A 72 -0.36 16.02 -3.57
N ALA A 73 -1.19 15.32 -2.78
CA ALA A 73 -1.51 15.71 -1.41
C ALA A 73 -0.27 15.71 -0.50
N GLY A 74 0.63 14.74 -0.65
CA GLY A 74 1.88 14.65 0.12
C GLY A 74 2.87 15.77 -0.22
N LEU A 75 3.02 16.13 -1.49
CA LEU A 75 3.83 17.26 -1.94
C LEU A 75 3.30 18.59 -1.38
N GLU A 76 1.98 18.74 -1.32
CA GLU A 76 1.33 19.91 -0.75
C GLU A 76 1.52 19.97 0.76
N LEU A 77 1.41 18.84 1.48
CA LEU A 77 1.63 18.77 2.93
C LEU A 77 3.10 19.00 3.33
N LEU A 78 4.06 18.44 2.57
CA LEU A 78 5.50 18.62 2.78
C LEU A 78 5.94 20.07 2.59
N ARG A 79 5.20 20.86 1.78
CA ARG A 79 5.42 22.30 1.62
C ARG A 79 5.09 23.10 2.89
N PHE A 80 4.16 22.63 3.72
CA PHE A 80 3.71 23.35 4.92
C PHE A 80 4.50 22.99 6.18
N ALA A 81 5.02 21.76 6.30
CA ALA A 81 5.86 21.36 7.43
C ALA A 81 6.71 20.13 7.09
N PRO A 82 7.99 20.29 6.69
CA PRO A 82 8.82 19.20 6.16
C PRO A 82 8.96 18.00 7.11
N VAL A 83 9.13 18.26 8.41
CA VAL A 83 9.32 17.22 9.44
C VAL A 83 8.01 16.54 9.80
N LEU A 84 6.91 17.29 9.89
CA LEU A 84 5.58 16.74 10.14
C LEU A 84 5.07 15.95 8.92
N GLY A 85 5.37 16.41 7.70
CA GLY A 85 5.05 15.72 6.46
C GLY A 85 5.79 14.39 6.32
N TRP A 86 7.05 14.32 6.77
CA TRP A 86 7.82 13.07 6.78
C TRP A 86 7.21 12.03 7.75
N ALA A 87 6.94 12.41 9.00
CA ALA A 87 6.30 11.52 9.97
C ALA A 87 4.87 11.12 9.55
N ALA A 88 4.09 12.07 9.02
CA ALA A 88 2.77 11.79 8.47
C ALA A 88 2.82 10.79 7.31
N GLY A 89 3.80 10.90 6.41
CA GLY A 89 3.98 9.97 5.30
C GLY A 89 4.19 8.52 5.75
N VAL A 90 4.96 8.31 6.83
CA VAL A 90 5.16 6.98 7.41
C VAL A 90 3.86 6.42 7.98
N ILE A 91 3.13 7.21 8.77
CA ILE A 91 1.88 6.77 9.41
C ILE A 91 0.83 6.44 8.34
N VAL A 92 0.69 7.31 7.34
CA VAL A 92 -0.26 7.12 6.24
C VAL A 92 0.07 5.85 5.46
N ALA A 93 1.35 5.59 5.13
CA ALA A 93 1.76 4.39 4.41
C ALA A 93 1.44 3.10 5.20
N VAL A 94 1.74 3.08 6.51
CA VAL A 94 1.42 1.91 7.37
C VAL A 94 -0.07 1.66 7.40
N LEU A 95 -0.88 2.69 7.67
CA LEU A 95 -2.33 2.55 7.77
C LEU A 95 -2.95 2.14 6.42
N PHE A 96 -2.51 2.76 5.33
CA PHE A 96 -3.02 2.46 3.99
C PHE A 96 -2.80 1.00 3.61
N VAL A 97 -1.56 0.50 3.75
CA VAL A 97 -1.24 -0.91 3.44
C VAL A 97 -1.96 -1.87 4.37
N PHE A 98 -2.11 -1.51 5.65
CA PHE A 98 -2.85 -2.33 6.61
C PHE A 98 -4.33 -2.49 6.22
N PHE A 99 -5.02 -1.39 5.94
CA PHE A 99 -6.42 -1.42 5.53
C PHE A 99 -6.62 -2.10 4.18
N LEU A 100 -5.74 -1.83 3.20
CA LEU A 100 -5.78 -2.50 1.90
C LEU A 100 -5.60 -4.01 2.04
N GLY A 101 -4.68 -4.45 2.90
CA GLY A 101 -4.43 -5.86 3.17
C GLY A 101 -5.63 -6.55 3.84
N ILE A 102 -6.31 -5.88 4.77
CA ILE A 102 -7.56 -6.38 5.37
C ILE A 102 -8.63 -6.52 4.30
N LEU A 103 -8.84 -5.48 3.48
CA LEU A 103 -9.86 -5.48 2.45
C LEU A 103 -9.61 -6.59 1.41
N ALA A 104 -8.37 -6.73 0.94
CA ALA A 104 -7.95 -7.79 0.04
C ALA A 104 -8.15 -9.17 0.67
N ASN A 105 -7.78 -9.35 1.94
CA ASN A 105 -7.98 -10.62 2.62
C ASN A 105 -9.47 -10.96 2.79
N LEU A 106 -10.33 -9.98 3.07
CA LEU A 106 -11.78 -10.20 3.13
C LEU A 106 -12.36 -10.57 1.76
N TYR A 107 -11.88 -9.94 0.70
CA TYR A 107 -12.33 -10.22 -0.66
C TYR A 107 -11.91 -11.60 -1.13
N PHE A 108 -10.66 -12.00 -0.90
CA PHE A 108 -10.13 -13.30 -1.33
C PHE A 108 -10.49 -14.47 -0.40
N SER A 109 -10.96 -14.19 0.82
CA SER A 109 -11.39 -15.23 1.78
C SER A 109 -12.86 -15.62 1.62
N LYS A 110 -13.57 -15.08 0.61
CA LYS A 110 -14.87 -15.61 0.15
C LYS A 110 -14.63 -16.85 -0.70
#